data_AF-A0A7V7ACF5-F1
#
_entry.id   AF-A0A7V7ACF5-F1
#
_cell.length_a   1.000
_cell.length_b   1.000
_cell.length_c   1.000
_cell.angle_alpha   90.00
_cell.angle_beta   90.00
_cell.angle_gamma   90.00
#
_symmetry.space_group_name_H-M   'P 1'
#
loop_
_entity.id
_entity.type
_entity.pdbx_description
1 polymer ?
#
loop_
_entity_poly.entity_id
_entity_poly.type
_entity_poly.pdbx_seq_one_letter_code
_entity_poly.pdbx_strand_id
1 'polypeptide(L)'
;MYVVDKDDIDTGVVRNAVTVTGRDSNGNLIPPVRDGMNVLFVPFLSMSVEKTTQNDILVLGDTIIYTFVIGNTGRDDIYTVVAEDILVDL
;
A
#
# COMPACT_ATOMS: atom_id res chain seq x y z
N MET A 1 3.56 6.39 -21.05
CA MET A 1 3.68 5.36 -20.00
C MET A 1 4.10 6.08 -18.74
N TYR A 2 3.35 5.91 -17.65
CA TYR A 2 3.65 6.50 -16.34
C TYR A 2 3.83 5.33 -15.37
N VAL A 3 4.83 5.42 -14.49
CA VAL A 3 5.11 4.40 -13.47
C VAL A 3 4.79 5.04 -12.13
N VAL A 4 3.85 4.44 -11.41
CA VAL A 4 3.41 4.89 -10.08
C VAL A 4 4.57 4.74 -9.10
N ASP A 5 4.78 5.74 -8.25
CA ASP A 5 5.74 5.70 -7.16
C ASP A 5 5.09 5.87 -5.78
N LYS A 6 5.91 6.04 -4.74
CA LYS A 6 5.44 6.15 -3.36
C LYS A 6 4.70 7.46 -3.10
N ASP A 7 5.10 8.55 -3.74
CA ASP A 7 4.48 9.86 -3.55
C ASP A 7 3.05 9.85 -4.12
N ASP A 8 2.81 9.13 -5.22
CA ASP A 8 1.47 8.92 -5.78
C ASP A 8 0.54 8.18 -4.82
N ILE A 9 1.07 7.17 -4.12
CA ILE A 9 0.34 6.40 -3.10
C ILE A 9 0.00 7.31 -1.91
N ASP A 10 0.97 8.06 -1.42
CA ASP A 10 0.82 8.94 -0.27
C ASP A 10 -0.13 10.12 -0.54
N THR A 11 -0.12 10.65 -1.77
CA THR A 11 -1.06 11.70 -2.20
C THR A 11 -2.44 11.17 -2.56
N GLY A 12 -2.56 9.84 -2.74
CA GLY A 12 -3.81 9.16 -3.05
C GLY A 12 -4.35 9.39 -4.47
N VAL A 13 -3.59 10.05 -5.35
CA VAL A 13 -4.07 10.38 -6.71
C VAL A 13 -2.95 10.70 -7.69
N VAL A 14 -3.00 10.05 -8.85
CA VAL A 14 -2.22 10.44 -10.03
C VAL A 14 -3.06 11.35 -10.91
N ARG A 15 -2.55 12.54 -11.23
CA ARG A 15 -3.22 13.49 -12.14
C ARG A 15 -2.43 13.58 -13.44
N ASN A 16 -3.09 13.33 -14.56
CA ASN A 16 -2.47 13.48 -15.88
C ASN A 16 -3.34 14.37 -16.77
N ALA A 17 -2.70 15.26 -17.53
CA ALA A 17 -3.37 16.19 -18.42
C ALA A 17 -2.69 16.25 -19.79
N VAL A 18 -3.48 16.45 -20.83
CA VAL A 18 -3.02 16.67 -22.20
C VAL A 18 -3.48 18.04 -22.67
N THR A 19 -2.61 18.74 -23.38
CA THR A 19 -2.93 19.99 -24.06
C THR A 19 -2.54 19.83 -25.53
N VAL A 20 -3.46 20.10 -26.44
CA VAL A 20 -3.22 20.07 -27.88
C VAL A 20 -3.29 21.48 -28.42
N THR A 21 -2.25 21.86 -29.14
CA THR A 21 -2.14 23.12 -29.88
C THR A 21 -1.94 22.84 -31.35
N GLY A 22 -2.37 23.76 -32.21
CA GLY A 22 -2.17 23.63 -33.65
C GLY A 22 -2.15 24.97 -34.36
N ARG A 23 -1.86 24.93 -35.66
CA ARG A 23 -1.99 26.07 -36.57
C ARG A 23 -2.92 25.70 -37.72
N ASP A 24 -3.66 26.68 -38.24
CA ASP A 24 -4.46 26.51 -39.45
C ASP A 24 -3.59 26.53 -40.73
N SER A 25 -4.21 26.40 -41.89
CA SER A 25 -3.53 26.43 -43.20
C SER A 25 -2.85 27.77 -43.52
N ASN A 26 -3.20 28.84 -42.81
CA ASN A 26 -2.64 30.18 -42.96
C ASN A 26 -1.56 30.46 -41.90
N GLY A 27 -1.28 29.49 -41.02
CA GLY A 27 -0.30 29.60 -39.95
C GLY A 27 -0.82 30.27 -38.67
N ASN A 28 -2.11 30.61 -38.57
CA ASN A 28 -2.67 31.20 -37.35
C ASN A 28 -2.78 30.15 -36.25
N LEU A 29 -2.60 30.55 -34.99
CA LEU A 29 -2.78 29.64 -33.86
C LEU A 29 -4.26 29.26 -33.68
N ILE A 30 -4.51 27.98 -33.47
CA ILE A 30 -5.82 27.46 -33.06
C ILE A 30 -5.89 27.53 -31.53
N PRO A 31 -7.04 27.89 -30.93
CA PRO A 31 -7.22 27.82 -29.49
C PRO A 31 -6.85 26.43 -28.94
N PRO A 32 -6.07 26.35 -27.86
CA PRO A 32 -5.69 25.08 -27.29
C PRO A 32 -6.91 24.34 -26.74
N VAL A 33 -6.95 23.02 -26.95
CA VAL A 33 -7.89 22.13 -26.26
C VAL A 33 -7.16 21.34 -25.19
N ARG A 34 -7.85 21.07 -24.09
CA ARG A 34 -7.30 20.39 -22.92
C ARG A 34 -8.23 19.28 -22.49
N ASP A 35 -7.63 18.19 -22.04
CA ASP A 35 -8.33 17.10 -21.37
C ASP A 35 -7.45 16.57 -20.23
N GLY A 36 -8.05 15.93 -19.24
CA GLY A 36 -7.32 15.42 -18.08
C GLY A 36 -8.09 14.34 -17.36
N MET A 37 -7.34 13.49 -16.66
CA MET A 37 -7.88 12.37 -15.91
C MET A 37 -7.16 12.25 -14.56
N ASN A 38 -7.93 11.87 -13.56
CA ASN A 38 -7.43 11.51 -12.24
C ASN A 38 -7.58 10.01 -12.05
N VAL A 39 -6.53 9.37 -11.56
CA VAL A 39 -6.56 7.97 -11.12
C VAL A 39 -6.43 7.98 -9.60
N LEU A 40 -7.49 7.61 -8.91
CA LEU A 40 -7.51 7.58 -7.45
C LEU A 40 -6.82 6.32 -6.93
N PHE A 41 -6.00 6.49 -5.91
CA PHE A 41 -5.48 5.42 -5.08
C PHE A 41 -6.30 5.39 -3.79
N VAL A 42 -6.93 4.26 -3.50
CA VAL A 42 -7.63 4.05 -2.24
C VAL A 42 -6.67 3.30 -1.31
N PRO A 43 -6.19 3.92 -0.22
CA PRO A 43 -5.33 3.25 0.74
C PRO A 43 -6.00 1.99 1.25
N PHE A 44 -5.28 0.88 1.21
CA PHE A 44 -5.73 -0.39 1.76
C PHE A 44 -4.74 -0.80 2.83
N LEU A 45 -5.12 -0.56 4.09
CA LEU A 45 -4.33 -0.91 5.26
C LEU A 45 -4.82 -2.27 5.77
N SER A 46 -3.91 -3.23 5.87
CA SER A 46 -4.23 -4.58 6.32
C SER A 46 -2.99 -5.23 6.90
N MET A 47 -3.16 -6.01 7.99
CA MET A 47 -2.10 -6.77 8.63
C MET A 47 -2.50 -8.21 8.82
N SER A 48 -1.51 -9.10 8.85
CA SER A 48 -1.66 -10.48 9.29
C SER A 48 -0.71 -10.76 10.46
N VAL A 49 -1.11 -11.70 11.31
CA VAL A 49 -0.24 -12.27 12.34
C VAL A 49 -0.42 -13.78 12.35
N GLU A 50 0.69 -14.50 12.40
CA GLU A 50 0.73 -15.94 12.59
C GLU A 50 1.60 -16.25 13.81
N LYS A 51 1.10 -17.10 14.70
CA LYS A 51 1.83 -17.59 15.88
C LYS A 51 1.92 -19.11 15.79
N THR A 52 3.14 -19.62 15.82
CA THR A 52 3.41 -21.07 15.69
C THR A 52 4.35 -21.56 16.78
N THR A 53 4.31 -22.87 17.02
CA THR A 53 5.24 -23.60 17.86
C THR A 53 5.47 -24.98 17.25
N GLN A 54 6.58 -25.63 17.58
CA GLN A 54 6.85 -27.02 17.20
C GLN A 54 6.43 -28.02 18.28
N ASN A 55 5.97 -27.53 19.43
CA ASN A 55 5.52 -28.38 20.53
C ASN A 55 4.08 -28.86 20.27
N ASP A 56 3.91 -30.14 19.94
CA ASP A 56 2.58 -30.75 19.77
C ASP A 56 2.04 -31.37 21.07
N ILE A 57 2.93 -31.88 21.93
CA ILE A 57 2.60 -32.49 23.22
C ILE A 57 3.59 -31.95 24.25
N LEU A 58 3.09 -31.68 25.46
CA LEU A 58 3.88 -31.13 26.57
C LEU A 58 3.91 -32.09 27.74
N VAL A 59 5.06 -32.18 28.40
CA VAL A 59 5.22 -32.79 29.72
C VAL A 59 5.71 -31.76 30.73
N LEU A 60 5.55 -32.07 32.02
CA LEU A 60 5.91 -31.15 33.10
C LEU A 60 7.41 -30.79 33.02
N GLY A 61 7.68 -29.49 33.02
CA GLY A 61 9.04 -28.94 32.93
C GLY A 61 9.49 -28.57 31.52
N ASP A 62 8.68 -28.86 30.50
CA ASP A 62 8.98 -28.42 29.12
C ASP A 62 8.95 -26.90 28.98
N THR A 63 9.77 -26.41 28.06
CA THR A 63 9.75 -25.02 27.59
C THR A 63 9.12 -24.97 26.20
N ILE A 64 8.19 -24.04 25.99
CA ILE A 64 7.57 -23.80 24.69
C ILE A 64 8.27 -22.63 24.01
N ILE A 65 8.69 -22.82 22.76
CA ILE A 65 9.23 -21.75 21.92
C ILE A 65 8.16 -21.37 20.89
N TYR A 66 7.82 -20.08 20.86
CA TYR A 66 6.88 -19.52 19.89
C TYR A 66 7.62 -18.70 18.83
N THR A 67 7.14 -18.79 17.59
CA THR A 67 7.55 -17.93 16.48
C THR A 67 6.36 -17.09 16.03
N PHE A 68 6.60 -15.81 15.76
CA PHE A 68 5.59 -14.87 15.26
C PHE A 68 6.01 -14.36 13.89
N VAL A 69 5.05 -14.30 12.98
CA VAL A 69 5.20 -13.65 11.68
C VAL A 69 4.13 -12.58 11.55
N ILE A 70 4.54 -11.32 11.48
CA ILE A 70 3.65 -10.17 11.27
C ILE A 70 3.87 -9.66 9.86
N GLY A 71 2.81 -9.52 9.08
CA GLY A 71 2.87 -9.10 7.68
C GLY A 71 2.01 -7.87 7.39
N ASN A 72 2.54 -6.91 6.64
CA ASN A 72 1.72 -5.91 5.96
C ASN A 72 1.11 -6.55 4.71
N THR A 73 -0.20 -6.77 4.72
CA THR A 73 -0.97 -7.32 3.59
C THR A 73 -1.71 -6.23 2.82
N GLY A 74 -1.50 -4.97 3.22
CA GLY A 74 -2.01 -3.78 2.58
C GLY A 74 -1.21 -3.35 1.35
N ARG A 75 -1.58 -2.19 0.82
CA ARG A 75 -0.89 -1.51 -0.30
C ARG A 75 -0.25 -0.19 0.10
N ASP A 76 -0.22 0.08 1.40
CA ASP A 76 0.33 1.30 1.98
C ASP A 76 1.16 0.96 3.21
N ASP A 77 2.03 1.88 3.62
CA ASP A 77 2.94 1.67 4.73
C ASP A 77 2.20 1.71 6.06
N ILE A 78 2.60 0.83 6.98
CA ILE A 78 2.07 0.78 8.34
C ILE A 78 3.19 1.15 9.29
N TYR A 79 3.01 2.26 9.99
CA TYR A 79 3.95 2.78 10.98
C TYR A 79 3.50 2.41 12.40
N THR A 80 4.45 2.37 13.33
CA THR A 80 4.16 2.15 14.76
C THR A 80 3.44 0.82 15.03
N VAL A 81 3.90 -0.26 14.38
CA VAL A 81 3.38 -1.61 14.62
C VAL A 81 3.80 -2.06 16.02
N VAL A 82 2.83 -2.28 16.90
CA VAL A 82 3.02 -2.80 18.26
C VAL A 82 2.38 -4.18 18.35
N ALA A 83 3.12 -5.15 18.88
CA ALA A 83 2.62 -6.49 19.18
C ALA A 83 2.73 -6.74 20.67
N GLU A 84 1.62 -7.14 21.29
CA GLU A 84 1.57 -7.57 22.68
C GLU A 84 1.27 -9.06 22.71
N ASP A 85 2.10 -9.82 23.41
CA ASP A 85 1.89 -11.25 23.63
C ASP A 85 1.62 -11.50 25.11
N ILE A 86 0.49 -12.11 25.40
CA ILE A 86 0.05 -12.44 26.75
C ILE A 86 -0.15 -13.95 26.80
N LEU A 87 0.55 -14.61 27.72
CA LEU A 87 0.26 -16.00 28.05
C LEU A 87 -1.05 -16.03 28.82
N VAL A 88 -2.11 -16.51 28.16
CA VAL A 88 -3.46 -16.58 28.74
C VAL A 88 -3.60 -17.80 29.64
N ASP A 89 -4.53 -17.72 30.60
CA ASP A 89 -4.96 -18.83 31.47
C ASP A 89 -3.91 -19.38 32.46
N LEU A 90 -2.99 -18.52 32.91
CA LEU A 90 -2.13 -18.74 34.08
C LEU A 90 -2.45 -17.78 35.23
#